data_AF-A0A432YLZ1-F1
#
_entry.id   AF-A0A432YLZ1-F1
#
_cell.length_a   1.000
_cell.length_b   1.000
_cell.length_c   1.000
_cell.angle_alpha   90.00
_cell.angle_beta   90.00
_cell.angle_gamma   90.00
#
_symmetry.space_group_name_H-M   'P 1'
#
loop_
_entity.id
_entity.type
_entity.pdbx_description
1 polymer ?
#
loop_
_entity_poly.entity_id
_entity_poly.type
_entity_poly.pdbx_seq_one_letter_code
_entity_poly.pdbx_strand_id
1 'polypeptide(L)'
;MRKNNKTVLLLRPEERAQRISEGLTKAGIAHFIHSFVRVTPKQVDKSEVQRVNETTWDGIILVSKAAVDYALDNGFKPKKSRFFAVGSGTARYAADTLKEPVTSPAFAHRSEGLLALEEFSNVHEQKWLIIRGVGGREVLAEHLKKNGADVSYWEVYERQPISLTDSSIVDNWVSSVDTIVVTSAEQLNHFLSELPESANPWLENCQWIVPSERLKSLIPIKQSDSIEVTESASDAIILDALVANGNAHMNSEETTQDNNVEPQVEQEKDEVVTAKKSSRRFFKRLLWLVILIAIVAAAYYGYTRFPGLFSADNDQQVTSSEQQPAKTEPEEKQDPLETRLQQLEQSLASFEQQLQETPNSQDLNKLSNSAQQLRQDYVALRSDLESLRDEVRQSPADRAAHWRLLEVKQMLATAARMLWIQEDYDLAGKLLRLADNQLSGMDSREALRTRELLAKDIEKVSALSSVDNTDVVMTLIGLQDRISKLPDNINNEYRIEGENSESSATGKNWQANLESNWNDFLDNFIRIQPVEADPEPLLNKSHRAAINARISLTFTLAQDAALKGNNELFKRYVNQLPQLIMLVKGDNAATSDVVERLKSLEQTPKTRSTVDSLESLDFISRAIEQGDAL
;
A
#
# COMPACT_ATOMS: atom_id res chain seq x y z
N MET A 1 2.20 1.37 -39.90
CA MET A 1 1.78 2.13 -38.71
C MET A 1 0.55 1.46 -38.13
N ARG A 2 0.69 0.73 -37.02
CA ARG A 2 -0.42 0.43 -36.11
C ARG A 2 -0.45 1.55 -35.08
N LYS A 3 -1.62 2.12 -34.77
CA LYS A 3 -1.77 2.97 -33.57
C LYS A 3 -1.84 2.03 -32.36
N ASN A 4 -0.96 2.20 -31.38
CA ASN A 4 -1.07 1.49 -30.11
C ASN A 4 -2.25 2.08 -29.33
N ASN A 5 -3.41 1.46 -29.44
CA ASN A 5 -4.61 1.84 -28.71
C ASN A 5 -4.69 0.97 -27.45
N LYS A 6 -3.92 1.35 -26.42
CA LYS A 6 -3.78 0.56 -25.19
C LYS A 6 -5.13 0.26 -24.57
N THR A 7 -5.37 -1.00 -24.25
CA THR A 7 -6.65 -1.45 -23.72
C THR A 7 -6.42 -2.35 -22.52
N VAL A 8 -6.86 -1.88 -21.36
CA VAL A 8 -6.50 -2.44 -20.05
C VAL A 8 -7.61 -3.30 -19.47
N LEU A 9 -7.32 -4.52 -19.03
CA LEU A 9 -8.23 -5.34 -18.24
C LEU A 9 -7.94 -5.18 -16.74
N LEU A 10 -8.85 -4.56 -16.00
CA LEU A 10 -8.77 -4.37 -14.55
C LEU A 10 -9.44 -5.54 -13.82
N LEU A 11 -8.64 -6.42 -13.21
CA LEU A 11 -9.12 -7.52 -12.37
C LEU A 11 -9.16 -7.11 -10.90
N ARG A 12 -10.29 -6.51 -10.51
CA ARG A 12 -10.57 -6.02 -9.15
C ARG A 12 -12.08 -5.87 -8.88
N PRO A 13 -12.53 -5.88 -7.61
CA PRO A 13 -13.93 -5.60 -7.26
C PRO A 13 -14.41 -4.24 -7.79
N GLU A 14 -15.64 -4.19 -8.32
CA GLU A 14 -16.23 -3.04 -9.02
C GLU A 14 -16.23 -1.75 -8.19
N GLU A 15 -16.67 -1.82 -6.92
CA GLU A 15 -16.63 -0.71 -5.94
C GLU A 15 -15.26 -0.04 -5.84
N ARG A 16 -14.19 -0.83 -6.01
CA ARG A 16 -12.82 -0.34 -5.98
C ARG A 16 -12.39 0.14 -7.37
N ALA A 17 -12.90 -0.46 -8.44
CA ALA A 17 -12.48 -0.16 -9.82
C ALA A 17 -12.78 1.28 -10.25
N GLN A 18 -13.88 1.88 -9.76
CA GLN A 18 -14.37 3.20 -10.15
C GLN A 18 -13.26 4.28 -10.22
N ARG A 19 -12.46 4.44 -9.16
CA ARG A 19 -11.43 5.49 -9.10
C ARG A 19 -10.31 5.34 -10.15
N ILE A 20 -9.89 4.11 -10.47
CA ILE A 20 -8.95 3.87 -11.58
C ILE A 20 -9.66 4.03 -12.92
N SER A 21 -10.89 3.54 -13.06
CA SER A 21 -11.69 3.66 -14.29
C SER A 21 -11.88 5.11 -14.72
N GLU A 22 -12.20 6.01 -13.78
CA GLU A 22 -12.22 7.45 -14.01
C GLU A 22 -10.86 8.00 -14.44
N GLY A 23 -9.78 7.58 -13.78
CA GLY A 23 -8.41 7.98 -14.11
C GLY A 23 -8.00 7.57 -15.53
N LEU A 24 -8.29 6.32 -15.92
CA LEU A 24 -8.03 5.79 -17.27
C LEU A 24 -8.90 6.47 -18.32
N THR A 25 -10.18 6.74 -18.01
CA THR A 25 -11.07 7.51 -18.89
C THR A 25 -10.50 8.91 -19.13
N LYS A 26 -10.07 9.62 -18.06
CA LYS A 26 -9.44 10.94 -18.14
C LYS A 26 -8.11 10.91 -18.92
N ALA A 27 -7.36 9.81 -18.85
CA ALA A 27 -6.15 9.59 -19.63
C ALA A 27 -6.39 9.13 -21.09
N GLY A 28 -7.65 8.93 -21.50
CA GLY A 28 -8.00 8.43 -22.83
C GLY A 28 -7.66 6.95 -23.08
N ILE A 29 -7.44 6.16 -22.02
CA ILE A 29 -7.08 4.75 -22.08
C ILE A 29 -8.35 3.89 -22.03
N ALA A 30 -8.56 3.10 -23.10
CA ALA A 30 -9.64 2.13 -23.15
C ALA A 30 -9.44 1.04 -22.09
N HIS A 31 -10.51 0.58 -21.45
CA HIS A 31 -10.38 -0.44 -20.43
C HIS A 31 -11.67 -1.25 -20.22
N PHE A 32 -11.49 -2.47 -19.72
CA PHE A 32 -12.54 -3.35 -19.22
C PHE A 32 -12.35 -3.55 -17.72
N ILE A 33 -13.45 -3.74 -17.00
CA ILE A 33 -13.44 -4.08 -15.57
C ILE A 33 -14.09 -5.44 -15.44
N HIS A 34 -13.46 -6.34 -14.67
CA HIS A 34 -14.09 -7.60 -14.31
C HIS A 34 -13.71 -8.00 -12.89
N SER A 35 -14.67 -8.58 -12.17
CA SER A 35 -14.45 -9.18 -10.86
C SER A 35 -14.93 -10.63 -10.88
N PHE A 36 -14.03 -11.55 -10.55
CA PHE A 36 -14.31 -12.96 -10.34
C PHE A 36 -14.85 -13.26 -8.93
N VAL A 37 -15.02 -12.23 -8.10
CA VAL A 37 -15.52 -12.36 -6.73
C VAL A 37 -16.63 -11.33 -6.52
N ARG A 38 -17.82 -11.82 -6.14
CA ARG A 38 -18.91 -10.99 -5.62
C ARG A 38 -18.90 -11.04 -4.11
N VAL A 39 -19.14 -9.90 -3.47
CA VAL A 39 -19.53 -9.88 -2.05
C VAL A 39 -21.06 -9.89 -2.02
N THR A 40 -21.64 -10.82 -1.26
CA THR A 40 -23.09 -10.94 -1.09
C THR A 40 -23.45 -10.89 0.40
N PRO A 41 -24.58 -10.28 0.79
CA PRO A 41 -25.04 -10.33 2.17
C PRO A 41 -25.34 -11.78 2.56
N LYS A 42 -24.88 -12.20 3.74
CA LYS A 42 -25.30 -13.46 4.36
C LYS A 42 -26.63 -13.22 5.03
N GLN A 43 -27.57 -14.17 4.95
CA GLN A 43 -28.77 -14.11 5.78
C GLN A 43 -28.40 -14.36 7.24
N VAL A 44 -28.62 -13.34 8.06
CA VAL A 44 -28.40 -13.38 9.51
C VAL A 44 -29.73 -13.63 10.20
N ASP A 45 -29.74 -14.55 11.17
CA ASP A 45 -30.96 -14.80 11.96
C ASP A 45 -31.27 -13.63 12.90
N LYS A 46 -32.57 -13.35 13.11
CA LYS A 46 -33.01 -12.28 14.03
C LYS A 46 -32.48 -12.45 15.46
N SER A 47 -32.28 -13.70 15.89
CA SER A 47 -31.67 -14.04 17.17
C SER A 47 -30.19 -13.65 17.25
N GLU A 48 -29.44 -13.71 16.15
CA GLU A 48 -28.05 -13.24 16.10
C GLU A 48 -27.97 -11.71 16.16
N VAL A 49 -28.82 -11.01 15.39
CA VAL A 49 -28.93 -9.54 15.46
C VAL A 49 -29.29 -9.08 16.87
N GLN A 50 -30.27 -9.75 17.50
CA GLN A 50 -30.65 -9.48 18.88
C GLN A 50 -29.50 -9.73 19.86
N ARG A 51 -28.83 -10.88 19.77
CA ARG A 51 -27.65 -11.21 20.59
C ARG A 51 -26.55 -10.16 20.46
N VAL A 52 -26.24 -9.73 19.24
CA VAL A 52 -25.20 -8.73 18.96
C VAL A 52 -25.56 -7.37 19.56
N ASN A 53 -26.80 -6.93 19.42
CA ASN A 53 -27.25 -5.61 19.89
C ASN A 53 -27.49 -5.57 21.41
N GLU A 54 -27.95 -6.67 22.02
CA GLU A 54 -28.23 -6.75 23.46
C GLU A 54 -26.99 -7.07 24.31
N THR A 55 -25.97 -7.71 23.75
CA THR A 55 -24.71 -7.96 24.46
C THR A 55 -23.93 -6.65 24.63
N THR A 56 -23.36 -6.45 25.82
CA THR A 56 -22.37 -5.40 26.06
C THR A 56 -21.00 -5.96 25.67
N TRP A 57 -20.32 -5.32 24.73
CA TRP A 57 -19.01 -5.73 24.23
C TRP A 57 -17.93 -4.76 24.72
N ASP A 58 -16.83 -5.30 25.22
CA ASP A 58 -15.67 -4.51 25.62
C ASP A 58 -14.93 -3.95 24.38
N GLY A 59 -14.99 -4.71 23.27
CA GLY A 59 -14.47 -4.30 21.97
C GLY A 59 -15.21 -4.94 20.79
N ILE A 60 -15.42 -4.17 19.72
CA ILE A 60 -15.99 -4.61 18.45
C ILE A 60 -14.98 -4.33 17.33
N ILE A 61 -14.64 -5.36 16.55
CA ILE A 61 -13.64 -5.30 15.49
C ILE A 61 -14.28 -5.42 14.12
N LEU A 62 -14.02 -4.42 13.27
CA LEU A 62 -14.53 -4.28 11.90
C LEU A 62 -13.41 -4.62 10.91
N VAL A 63 -13.51 -5.75 10.21
CA VAL A 63 -12.39 -6.25 9.38
C VAL A 63 -12.33 -5.66 7.97
N SER A 64 -13.41 -5.05 7.48
CA SER A 64 -13.52 -4.47 6.13
C SER A 64 -14.63 -3.41 6.09
N LYS A 65 -14.68 -2.58 5.03
CA LYS A 65 -15.81 -1.65 4.81
C LYS A 65 -17.14 -2.38 4.68
N ALA A 66 -17.19 -3.41 3.83
CA ALA A 66 -18.33 -4.32 3.69
C ALA A 66 -18.80 -4.92 5.03
N ALA A 67 -17.91 -5.19 5.99
CA ALA A 67 -18.32 -5.65 7.32
C ALA A 67 -19.12 -4.59 8.10
N VAL A 68 -18.86 -3.30 7.87
CA VAL A 68 -19.65 -2.17 8.42
C VAL A 68 -21.00 -2.10 7.74
N ASP A 69 -21.01 -2.11 6.40
CA ASP A 69 -22.21 -1.90 5.58
C ASP A 69 -23.23 -3.00 5.81
N TYR A 70 -22.83 -4.26 5.60
CA TYR A 70 -23.72 -5.40 5.79
C TYR A 70 -24.11 -5.61 7.26
N ALA A 71 -23.34 -5.13 8.23
CA ALA A 71 -23.78 -5.12 9.63
C ALA A 71 -24.93 -4.13 9.83
N LEU A 72 -24.80 -2.90 9.32
CA LEU A 72 -25.84 -1.87 9.41
C LEU A 72 -27.12 -2.27 8.67
N ASP A 73 -27.00 -2.86 7.48
CA ASP A 73 -28.13 -3.40 6.72
C ASP A 73 -28.87 -4.51 7.49
N ASN A 74 -28.13 -5.36 8.21
CA ASN A 74 -28.69 -6.37 9.12
C ASN A 74 -29.20 -5.78 10.47
N GLY A 75 -29.23 -4.46 10.62
CA GLY A 75 -29.79 -3.79 11.80
C GLY A 75 -28.83 -3.67 13.00
N PHE A 76 -27.52 -3.63 12.75
CA PHE A 76 -26.51 -3.42 13.80
C PHE A 76 -26.71 -2.11 14.56
N LYS A 77 -27.00 -2.24 15.86
CA LYS A 77 -27.21 -1.15 16.82
C LYS A 77 -26.68 -1.62 18.19
N PRO A 78 -25.35 -1.72 18.36
CA PRO A 78 -24.76 -2.22 19.58
C PRO A 78 -24.99 -1.24 20.74
N LYS A 79 -24.94 -1.75 21.97
CA LYS A 79 -24.70 -0.90 23.14
C LYS A 79 -23.34 -0.21 23.02
N LYS A 80 -23.17 0.89 23.76
CA LYS A 80 -21.92 1.68 23.75
C LYS A 80 -20.71 0.77 24.04
N SER A 81 -19.86 0.62 23.02
CA SER A 81 -18.73 -0.31 22.97
C SER A 81 -17.52 0.39 22.33
N ARG A 82 -16.32 -0.14 22.49
CA ARG A 82 -15.12 0.40 21.82
C ARG A 82 -15.00 -0.20 20.42
N PHE A 83 -14.78 0.62 19.40
CA PHE A 83 -14.64 0.16 18.02
C PHE A 83 -13.20 0.12 17.56
N PHE A 84 -12.85 -0.96 16.85
CA PHE A 84 -11.54 -1.18 16.25
C PHE A 84 -11.69 -1.58 14.79
N ALA A 85 -10.71 -1.25 13.95
CA ALA A 85 -10.67 -1.67 12.56
C ALA A 85 -9.27 -2.12 12.14
N VAL A 86 -9.21 -3.11 11.24
CA VAL A 86 -7.93 -3.72 10.80
C VAL A 86 -7.04 -2.74 10.02
N GLY A 87 -7.62 -1.72 9.38
CA GLY A 87 -6.87 -0.73 8.61
C GLY A 87 -7.52 0.65 8.62
N SER A 88 -6.69 1.67 8.47
CA SER A 88 -7.04 3.10 8.55
C SER A 88 -8.22 3.49 7.65
N GLY A 89 -8.27 2.97 6.42
CA GLY A 89 -9.36 3.20 5.47
C GLY A 89 -10.70 2.57 5.86
N THR A 90 -10.71 1.50 6.66
CA THR A 90 -11.93 0.94 7.28
C THR A 90 -12.27 1.72 8.55
N ALA A 91 -11.28 2.12 9.35
CA ALA A 91 -11.48 2.88 10.58
C ALA A 91 -12.17 4.23 10.33
N ARG A 92 -11.65 5.01 9.36
CA ARG A 92 -12.25 6.28 8.96
C ARG A 92 -13.69 6.08 8.47
N TYR A 93 -13.89 5.10 7.58
CA TYR A 93 -15.21 4.81 7.03
C TYR A 93 -16.21 4.40 8.12
N ALA A 94 -15.81 3.51 9.03
CA ALA A 94 -16.61 3.11 10.17
C ALA A 94 -16.93 4.28 11.10
N ALA A 95 -15.97 5.17 11.38
CA ALA A 95 -16.22 6.35 12.20
C ALA A 95 -17.20 7.34 11.53
N ASP A 96 -17.02 7.57 10.23
CA ASP A 96 -17.90 8.44 9.43
C ASP A 96 -19.33 7.88 9.35
N THR A 97 -19.51 6.56 9.26
CA THR A 97 -20.84 5.92 9.16
C THR A 97 -21.50 5.67 10.53
N LEU A 98 -20.76 5.15 11.52
CA LEU A 98 -21.28 4.83 12.86
C LEU A 98 -21.40 6.05 13.80
N LYS A 99 -20.73 7.16 13.47
CA LYS A 99 -20.62 8.38 14.30
C LYS A 99 -19.97 8.14 15.68
N GLU A 100 -19.11 7.13 15.78
CA GLU A 100 -18.35 6.74 16.98
C GLU A 100 -16.85 6.68 16.64
N PRO A 101 -15.93 6.89 17.60
CA PRO A 101 -14.50 6.81 17.35
C PRO A 101 -14.05 5.36 17.12
N VAL A 102 -13.28 5.12 16.07
CA VAL A 102 -12.78 3.79 15.68
C VAL A 102 -11.25 3.77 15.66
N THR A 103 -10.65 2.94 16.51
CA THR A 103 -9.19 2.78 16.63
C THR A 103 -8.64 1.85 15.54
N SER A 104 -7.44 2.10 15.04
CA SER A 104 -6.77 1.25 14.04
C SER A 104 -5.26 1.31 14.19
N PRO A 105 -4.52 0.22 13.92
CA PRO A 105 -3.06 0.23 13.98
C PRO A 105 -2.48 1.22 12.96
N ALA A 106 -1.53 2.05 13.41
CA ALA A 106 -0.94 3.10 12.61
C ALA A 106 -0.06 2.59 11.45
N PHE A 107 0.63 1.46 11.65
CA PHE A 107 1.69 0.99 10.74
C PHE A 107 1.44 -0.36 10.05
N ALA A 108 0.52 -1.18 10.56
CA ALA A 108 0.29 -2.54 10.06
C ALA A 108 -1.20 -2.81 9.81
N HIS A 109 -1.68 -2.57 8.59
CA HIS A 109 -3.09 -2.75 8.21
C HIS A 109 -3.45 -4.23 7.91
N ARG A 110 -3.13 -5.13 8.85
CA ARG A 110 -3.43 -6.57 8.81
C ARG A 110 -3.83 -7.06 10.21
N SER A 111 -4.40 -8.26 10.30
CA SER A 111 -4.86 -8.86 11.56
C SER A 111 -3.78 -8.88 12.65
N GLU A 112 -2.53 -9.04 12.25
CA GLU A 112 -1.35 -9.07 13.11
C GLU A 112 -0.99 -7.68 13.69
N GLY A 113 -1.38 -6.59 13.01
CA GLY A 113 -1.11 -5.22 13.46
C GLY A 113 -2.06 -4.71 14.54
N LEU A 114 -3.31 -5.18 14.55
CA LEU A 114 -4.24 -4.92 15.67
C LEU A 114 -3.71 -5.49 16.99
N LEU A 115 -2.99 -6.61 16.95
CA LEU A 115 -2.43 -7.28 18.13
C LEU A 115 -1.26 -6.51 18.77
N ALA A 116 -0.72 -5.50 18.10
CA ALA A 116 0.35 -4.64 18.63
C ALA A 116 -0.19 -3.41 19.39
N LEU A 117 -1.51 -3.20 19.42
CA LEU A 117 -2.15 -2.15 20.21
C LEU A 117 -2.18 -2.55 21.70
N GLU A 118 -1.85 -1.62 22.59
CA GLU A 118 -1.79 -1.87 24.04
C GLU A 118 -3.13 -2.41 24.58
N GLU A 119 -4.24 -2.00 23.97
CA GLU A 119 -5.58 -2.36 24.44
C GLU A 119 -5.99 -3.81 24.12
N PHE A 120 -5.14 -4.55 23.41
CA PHE A 120 -5.23 -6.00 23.19
C PHE A 120 -4.32 -6.80 24.15
N SER A 121 -3.49 -6.12 24.95
CA SER A 121 -2.54 -6.77 25.88
C SER A 121 -3.19 -7.25 27.19
N ASN A 122 -4.35 -6.70 27.56
CA ASN A 122 -5.12 -7.13 28.73
C ASN A 122 -6.60 -7.29 28.37
N VAL A 123 -6.96 -8.48 27.90
CA VAL A 123 -8.30 -8.84 27.41
C VAL A 123 -8.96 -9.99 28.19
N HIS A 124 -8.39 -10.36 29.34
CA HIS A 124 -8.87 -11.46 30.17
C HIS A 124 -10.32 -11.23 30.63
N GLU A 125 -11.18 -12.23 30.47
CA GLU A 125 -12.63 -12.20 30.78
C GLU A 125 -13.47 -11.16 30.02
N GLN A 126 -12.88 -10.44 29.06
CA GLN A 126 -13.61 -9.46 28.23
C GLN A 126 -14.36 -10.13 27.07
N LYS A 127 -15.47 -9.52 26.65
CA LYS A 127 -16.29 -9.94 25.52
C LYS A 127 -15.97 -9.13 24.27
N TRP A 128 -15.51 -9.83 23.24
CA TRP A 128 -15.09 -9.26 21.98
C TRP A 128 -15.94 -9.78 20.81
N LEU A 129 -16.39 -8.85 19.95
CA LEU A 129 -17.12 -9.18 18.73
C LEU A 129 -16.23 -8.91 17.51
N ILE A 130 -16.10 -9.89 16.61
CA ILE A 130 -15.43 -9.70 15.33
C ILE A 130 -16.48 -9.80 14.22
N ILE A 131 -16.75 -8.67 13.55
CA ILE A 131 -17.68 -8.56 12.44
C ILE A 131 -16.89 -8.75 11.13
N ARG A 132 -17.25 -9.79 10.37
CA ARG A 132 -16.48 -10.27 9.22
C ARG A 132 -17.36 -10.86 8.13
N GLY A 133 -16.71 -11.26 7.04
CA GLY A 133 -17.30 -12.20 6.09
C GLY A 133 -17.11 -13.65 6.51
N VAL A 134 -17.87 -14.55 5.89
CA VAL A 134 -17.71 -16.01 6.02
C VAL A 134 -16.29 -16.43 5.66
N GLY A 135 -15.65 -17.19 6.55
CA GLY A 135 -14.26 -17.64 6.38
C GLY A 135 -13.22 -16.53 6.50
N GLY A 136 -11.93 -16.87 6.38
CA GLY A 136 -10.81 -15.93 6.53
C GLY A 136 -9.77 -16.33 7.59
N ARG A 137 -8.98 -15.36 8.09
CA ARG A 137 -7.87 -15.61 9.02
C ARG A 137 -8.32 -15.63 10.47
N GLU A 138 -8.03 -16.72 11.18
CA GLU A 138 -8.40 -16.91 12.60
C GLU A 138 -7.42 -16.28 13.61
N VAL A 139 -6.22 -15.90 13.17
CA VAL A 139 -5.09 -15.40 13.99
C VAL A 139 -5.50 -14.38 15.08
N LEU A 140 -6.37 -13.43 14.74
CA LEU A 140 -6.83 -12.39 15.67
C LEU A 140 -7.68 -12.97 16.81
N ALA A 141 -8.63 -13.87 16.50
CA ALA A 141 -9.48 -14.50 17.49
C ALA A 141 -8.72 -15.55 18.30
N GLU A 142 -7.82 -16.31 17.67
CA GLU A 142 -6.93 -17.25 18.36
C GLU A 142 -6.08 -16.53 19.41
N HIS A 143 -5.50 -15.37 19.06
CA HIS A 143 -4.70 -14.58 19.98
C HIS A 143 -5.54 -14.00 21.13
N LEU A 144 -6.70 -13.39 20.84
CA LEU A 144 -7.62 -12.89 21.86
C LEU A 144 -8.08 -13.99 22.83
N LYS A 145 -8.51 -15.15 22.31
CA LYS A 145 -8.91 -16.33 23.11
C LYS A 145 -7.75 -16.85 23.96
N LYS A 146 -6.52 -16.90 23.41
CA LYS A 146 -5.32 -17.30 24.14
C LYS A 146 -4.99 -16.36 25.31
N ASN A 147 -5.33 -15.07 25.19
CA ASN A 147 -5.20 -14.08 26.27
C ASN A 147 -6.44 -14.03 27.20
N GLY A 148 -7.35 -15.00 27.11
CA GLY A 148 -8.49 -15.14 28.02
C GLY A 148 -9.76 -14.37 27.64
N ALA A 149 -9.87 -13.83 26.43
CA ALA A 149 -11.08 -13.16 25.97
C ALA A 149 -12.15 -14.13 25.45
N ASP A 150 -13.43 -13.82 25.70
CA ASP A 150 -14.58 -14.45 25.05
C ASP A 150 -14.82 -13.79 23.69
N VAL A 151 -14.49 -14.48 22.60
CA VAL A 151 -14.54 -13.94 21.24
C VAL A 151 -15.66 -14.57 20.42
N SER A 152 -16.66 -13.75 20.11
CA SER A 152 -17.75 -14.08 19.19
C SER A 152 -17.46 -13.60 17.76
N TYR A 153 -17.88 -14.40 16.79
CA TYR A 153 -18.02 -13.94 15.41
C TYR A 153 -19.44 -13.47 15.12
N TRP A 154 -19.51 -12.54 14.16
CA TRP A 154 -20.73 -12.27 13.41
C TRP A 154 -20.36 -12.14 11.93
N GLU A 155 -20.85 -13.10 11.14
CA GLU A 155 -20.59 -13.17 9.70
C GLU A 155 -21.76 -12.55 8.96
N VAL A 156 -21.55 -11.36 8.38
CA VAL A 156 -22.63 -10.55 7.79
C VAL A 156 -22.64 -10.58 6.26
N TYR A 157 -21.57 -11.06 5.64
CA TYR A 157 -21.44 -11.23 4.20
C TYR A 157 -20.66 -12.50 3.86
N GLU A 158 -20.75 -12.96 2.62
CA GLU A 158 -19.89 -13.99 2.07
C GLU A 158 -19.27 -13.55 0.75
N ARG A 159 -18.25 -14.29 0.29
CA ARG A 159 -17.64 -14.09 -1.02
C ARG A 159 -18.02 -15.26 -1.91
N GLN A 160 -18.71 -14.97 -3.00
CA GLN A 160 -19.08 -15.96 -4.00
C GLN A 160 -18.20 -15.77 -5.25
N PRO A 161 -17.62 -16.84 -5.81
CA PRO A 161 -16.95 -16.76 -7.10
C PRO A 161 -17.97 -16.42 -8.20
N ILE A 162 -17.55 -15.63 -9.18
CA ILE A 162 -18.29 -15.38 -10.41
C ILE A 162 -17.58 -16.18 -11.52
N SER A 163 -18.26 -17.16 -12.09
CA SER A 163 -17.78 -17.89 -13.26
C SER A 163 -18.13 -17.16 -14.57
N LEU A 164 -17.32 -17.38 -15.61
CA LEU A 164 -17.52 -16.82 -16.95
C LEU A 164 -18.56 -17.63 -17.72
N THR A 165 -19.83 -17.30 -17.52
CA THR A 165 -20.95 -17.96 -18.21
C THR A 165 -21.03 -17.62 -19.71
N ASP A 166 -20.40 -16.52 -20.14
CA ASP A 166 -20.38 -16.05 -21.53
C ASP A 166 -18.94 -16.02 -22.07
N SER A 167 -18.64 -16.96 -22.99
CA SER A 167 -17.31 -17.06 -23.60
C SER A 167 -16.95 -15.88 -24.50
N SER A 168 -17.94 -15.13 -25.00
CA SER A 168 -17.70 -13.98 -25.90
C SER A 168 -16.98 -12.82 -25.19
N ILE A 169 -17.07 -12.76 -23.86
CA ILE A 169 -16.31 -11.82 -23.02
C ILE A 169 -14.81 -12.09 -23.14
N VAL A 170 -14.40 -13.37 -23.12
CA VAL A 170 -13.00 -13.78 -23.30
C VAL A 170 -12.52 -13.49 -24.71
N ASP A 171 -13.33 -13.78 -25.73
CA ASP A 171 -13.00 -13.46 -27.13
C ASP A 171 -12.79 -11.95 -27.34
N ASN A 172 -13.58 -11.11 -26.65
CA ASN A 172 -13.42 -9.66 -26.66
C ASN A 172 -12.11 -9.23 -25.98
N TRP A 173 -11.76 -9.80 -24.83
CA TRP A 173 -10.46 -9.53 -24.18
C TRP A 173 -9.29 -9.96 -25.07
N VAL A 174 -9.30 -11.19 -25.58
CA VAL A 174 -8.24 -11.76 -26.44
C VAL A 174 -8.01 -10.92 -27.72
N SER A 175 -9.06 -10.27 -28.24
CA SER A 175 -8.98 -9.47 -29.47
C SER A 175 -8.67 -7.99 -29.27
N SER A 176 -8.76 -7.46 -28.03
CA SER A 176 -8.62 -6.02 -27.77
C SER A 176 -7.64 -5.64 -26.66
N VAL A 177 -7.51 -6.44 -25.60
CA VAL A 177 -6.69 -6.14 -24.42
C VAL A 177 -5.22 -6.46 -24.65
N ASP A 178 -4.35 -5.50 -24.31
CA ASP A 178 -2.90 -5.66 -24.33
C ASP A 178 -2.26 -5.59 -22.94
N THR A 179 -3.00 -5.14 -21.92
CA THR A 179 -2.48 -4.91 -20.56
C THR A 179 -3.45 -5.47 -19.52
N ILE A 180 -2.98 -6.29 -18.58
CA ILE A 180 -3.78 -6.90 -17.51
C ILE A 180 -3.27 -6.41 -16.15
N VAL A 181 -4.18 -5.86 -15.33
CA VAL A 181 -3.86 -5.34 -13.99
C VAL A 181 -4.54 -6.21 -12.95
N VAL A 182 -3.78 -6.80 -12.03
CA VAL A 182 -4.33 -7.71 -11.01
C VAL A 182 -3.92 -7.31 -9.61
N THR A 183 -4.92 -7.01 -8.77
CA THR A 183 -4.71 -6.47 -7.41
C THR A 183 -4.90 -7.50 -6.29
N SER A 184 -5.33 -8.72 -6.62
CA SER A 184 -5.54 -9.81 -5.65
C SER A 184 -5.18 -11.18 -6.24
N ALA A 185 -4.47 -12.00 -5.47
CA ALA A 185 -4.21 -13.40 -5.83
C ALA A 185 -5.49 -14.25 -5.93
N GLU A 186 -6.55 -13.88 -5.20
CA GLU A 186 -7.88 -14.52 -5.27
C GLU A 186 -8.50 -14.31 -6.66
N GLN A 187 -8.44 -13.07 -7.16
CA GLN A 187 -8.91 -12.69 -8.50
C GLN A 187 -8.04 -13.34 -9.60
N LEU A 188 -6.71 -13.37 -9.42
CA LEU A 188 -5.78 -14.02 -10.35
C LEU A 188 -6.08 -15.50 -10.53
N ASN A 189 -6.25 -16.24 -9.43
CA ASN A 189 -6.51 -17.68 -9.48
C ASN A 189 -7.82 -17.99 -10.20
N HIS A 190 -8.91 -17.24 -9.90
CA HIS A 190 -10.18 -17.44 -10.58
C HIS A 190 -10.11 -17.10 -12.08
N PHE A 191 -9.48 -15.98 -12.44
CA PHE A 191 -9.23 -15.61 -13.84
C PHE A 191 -8.51 -16.71 -14.61
N LEU A 192 -7.38 -17.21 -14.07
CA LEU A 192 -6.61 -18.26 -14.72
C LEU A 192 -7.35 -19.62 -14.76
N SER A 193 -8.25 -19.91 -13.82
CA SER A 193 -9.04 -21.15 -13.83
C SER A 193 -10.25 -21.14 -14.77
N GLU A 194 -10.77 -19.95 -15.10
CA GLU A 194 -11.96 -19.78 -15.95
C GLU A 194 -11.61 -19.53 -17.43
N LEU A 195 -10.33 -19.25 -17.74
CA LEU A 195 -9.87 -19.07 -19.12
C LEU A 195 -9.65 -20.40 -19.85
N PRO A 196 -10.01 -20.50 -21.14
CA PRO A 196 -9.69 -21.66 -21.97
C PRO A 196 -8.19 -21.68 -22.33
N GLU A 197 -7.63 -22.87 -22.56
CA GLU A 197 -6.21 -23.03 -22.94
C GLU A 197 -5.81 -22.26 -24.22
N SER A 198 -6.78 -21.97 -25.09
CA SER A 198 -6.61 -21.14 -26.30
C SER A 198 -6.24 -19.68 -25.98
N ALA A 199 -6.48 -19.20 -24.76
CA ALA A 199 -6.11 -17.86 -24.31
C ALA A 199 -4.63 -17.74 -23.88
N ASN A 200 -3.92 -18.86 -23.65
CA ASN A 200 -2.53 -18.85 -23.18
C ASN A 200 -1.57 -18.00 -24.06
N PRO A 201 -1.60 -18.08 -25.41
CA PRO A 201 -0.76 -17.23 -26.25
C PRO A 201 -1.09 -15.73 -26.16
N TRP A 202 -2.33 -15.37 -25.80
CA TRP A 202 -2.69 -13.97 -25.55
C TRP A 202 -2.12 -13.51 -24.19
N LEU A 203 -2.28 -14.32 -23.14
CA LEU A 203 -1.71 -14.04 -21.81
C LEU A 203 -0.19 -13.81 -21.84
N GLU A 204 0.56 -14.60 -22.64
CA GLU A 204 2.01 -14.44 -22.83
C GLU A 204 2.39 -13.13 -23.55
N ASN A 205 1.51 -12.59 -24.40
CA ASN A 205 1.74 -11.34 -25.13
C ASN A 205 1.22 -10.09 -24.39
N CYS A 206 0.42 -10.26 -23.33
CA CYS A 206 -0.04 -9.15 -22.50
C CYS A 206 1.07 -8.62 -21.59
N GLN A 207 1.04 -7.31 -21.35
CA GLN A 207 1.76 -6.68 -20.24
C GLN A 207 0.97 -6.87 -18.95
N TRP A 208 1.64 -7.21 -17.86
CA TRP A 208 1.03 -7.46 -16.56
C TRP A 208 1.49 -6.43 -15.54
N ILE A 209 0.56 -5.88 -14.79
CA ILE A 209 0.84 -4.94 -13.69
C ILE A 209 0.31 -5.53 -12.39
N VAL A 210 1.22 -5.77 -11.44
CA VAL A 210 0.91 -6.40 -10.14
C VAL A 210 1.52 -5.63 -8.96
N PRO A 211 0.85 -5.57 -7.80
CA PRO A 211 1.32 -4.80 -6.66
C PRO A 211 2.40 -5.49 -5.81
N SER A 212 2.83 -6.70 -6.15
CA SER A 212 3.86 -7.42 -5.36
C SER A 212 4.47 -8.59 -6.11
N GLU A 213 5.73 -8.90 -5.78
CA GLU A 213 6.45 -10.11 -6.23
C GLU A 213 5.72 -11.42 -5.90
N ARG A 214 4.94 -11.45 -4.81
CA ARG A 214 4.05 -12.60 -4.52
C ARG A 214 3.04 -12.84 -5.64
N LEU A 215 2.43 -11.79 -6.21
CA LEU A 215 1.49 -11.94 -7.32
C LEU A 215 2.21 -12.28 -8.63
N LYS A 216 3.40 -11.70 -8.89
CA LYS A 216 4.26 -12.08 -10.02
C LYS A 216 4.54 -13.59 -10.03
N SER A 217 4.90 -14.16 -8.88
CA SER A 217 5.19 -15.60 -8.74
C SER A 217 4.00 -16.54 -8.98
N LEU A 218 2.77 -16.02 -9.05
CA LEU A 218 1.55 -16.78 -9.33
C LEU A 218 1.11 -16.71 -10.80
N ILE A 219 1.73 -15.85 -11.61
CA ILE A 219 1.44 -15.73 -13.04
C ILE A 219 2.23 -16.83 -13.79
N PRO A 220 1.59 -17.73 -14.55
CA PRO A 220 2.23 -18.90 -15.15
C PRO A 220 2.99 -18.60 -16.47
N ILE A 221 3.75 -17.50 -16.51
CA ILE A 221 4.42 -16.99 -17.73
C ILE A 221 5.93 -17.01 -17.53
N LYS A 222 6.67 -17.39 -18.59
CA LYS A 222 8.15 -17.55 -18.55
C LYS A 222 8.94 -16.27 -18.77
N GLN A 223 8.32 -15.22 -19.29
CA GLN A 223 8.95 -13.94 -19.62
C GLN A 223 8.76 -12.98 -18.44
N SER A 224 9.83 -12.69 -17.69
CA SER A 224 9.73 -11.74 -16.57
C SER A 224 9.60 -10.28 -17.03
N ASP A 225 9.97 -9.98 -18.28
CA ASP A 225 10.04 -8.62 -18.81
C ASP A 225 8.67 -8.06 -19.19
N SER A 226 7.63 -8.90 -19.21
CA SER A 226 6.23 -8.50 -19.40
C SER A 226 5.45 -8.37 -18.09
N ILE A 227 6.11 -8.40 -16.92
CA ILE A 227 5.46 -8.24 -15.61
C ILE A 227 6.11 -7.11 -14.79
N GLU A 228 5.42 -5.97 -14.73
CA GLU A 228 5.76 -4.83 -13.90
C GLU A 228 5.22 -4.99 -12.48
N VAL A 229 6.08 -4.70 -11.48
CA VAL A 229 5.73 -4.76 -10.06
C VAL A 229 5.65 -3.33 -9.50
N THR A 230 4.46 -2.87 -9.15
CA THR A 230 4.22 -1.50 -8.67
C THR A 230 4.47 -1.30 -7.17
N GLU A 231 4.95 -2.33 -6.47
CA GLU A 231 5.22 -2.41 -5.01
C GLU A 231 4.01 -2.13 -4.07
N SER A 232 2.90 -1.61 -4.62
CA SER A 232 1.71 -1.18 -3.91
C SER A 232 0.47 -1.37 -4.77
N ALA A 233 -0.65 -1.70 -4.12
CA ALA A 233 -1.97 -1.82 -4.75
C ALA A 233 -2.76 -0.50 -4.77
N SER A 234 -2.11 0.63 -4.47
CA SER A 234 -2.77 1.95 -4.46
C SER A 234 -3.13 2.42 -5.87
N ASP A 235 -4.29 3.04 -6.00
CA ASP A 235 -4.83 3.47 -7.30
C ASP A 235 -3.93 4.47 -8.04
N ALA A 236 -3.21 5.35 -7.32
CA ALA A 236 -2.29 6.31 -7.92
C ALA A 236 -1.10 5.62 -8.60
N ILE A 237 -0.37 4.76 -7.90
CA ILE A 237 0.83 4.09 -8.44
C ILE A 237 0.46 3.16 -9.61
N ILE A 238 -0.69 2.49 -9.55
CA ILE A 238 -1.19 1.67 -10.68
C ILE A 238 -1.51 2.56 -11.90
N LEU A 239 -2.12 3.74 -11.68
CA LEU A 239 -2.41 4.69 -12.76
C LEU A 239 -1.11 5.24 -13.37
N ASP A 240 -0.13 5.59 -12.53
CA ASP A 240 1.17 6.12 -12.97
C ASP A 240 1.93 5.09 -13.81
N ALA A 241 1.94 3.81 -13.42
CA ALA A 241 2.53 2.71 -14.21
C ALA A 241 1.85 2.56 -15.60
N LEU A 242 0.52 2.63 -15.63
CA LEU A 242 -0.27 2.55 -16.87
C LEU A 242 0.00 3.74 -17.82
N VAL A 243 0.19 4.94 -17.26
CA VAL A 243 0.47 6.17 -18.01
C VAL A 243 1.95 6.27 -18.43
N ALA A 244 2.90 5.93 -17.57
CA ALA A 244 4.34 6.02 -17.83
C ALA A 244 4.77 5.12 -19.01
N ASN A 245 4.29 3.88 -19.04
CA ASN A 245 4.48 2.98 -20.18
C ASN A 245 3.87 3.52 -21.50
N GLY A 246 3.02 4.54 -21.46
CA GLY A 246 2.51 5.23 -22.66
C GLY A 246 3.56 6.09 -23.36
N ASN A 247 4.50 6.66 -22.61
CA ASN A 247 5.46 7.66 -23.11
C ASN A 247 6.86 7.09 -23.42
N ALA A 248 7.17 5.88 -22.93
CA ALA A 248 8.50 5.27 -23.00
C ALA A 248 9.03 4.91 -24.41
N HIS A 249 8.25 5.14 -25.48
CA HIS A 249 8.66 4.88 -26.87
C HIS A 249 8.80 6.13 -27.76
N MET A 250 8.83 7.34 -27.19
CA MET A 250 9.11 8.58 -27.95
C MET A 250 10.36 9.36 -27.54
N ASN A 251 11.10 8.95 -26.49
CA ASN A 251 12.38 9.55 -26.12
C ASN A 251 13.43 8.45 -25.85
N SER A 252 14.10 7.99 -26.90
CA SER A 252 15.32 7.17 -26.81
C SER A 252 16.27 7.45 -27.99
N GLU A 253 16.51 8.73 -28.27
CA GLU A 253 17.68 9.20 -29.01
C GLU A 253 18.40 10.24 -28.15
N GLU A 254 19.73 10.27 -28.20
CA GLU A 254 20.64 11.13 -27.42
C GLU A 254 20.61 10.84 -25.90
N THR A 255 21.64 10.23 -25.31
CA THR A 255 22.99 10.80 -25.25
C THR A 255 24.07 9.72 -25.21
N THR A 256 24.92 9.69 -26.24
CA THR A 256 26.21 8.98 -26.21
C THR A 256 27.27 9.87 -25.57
N GLN A 257 28.03 9.32 -24.62
CA GLN A 257 29.39 9.80 -24.35
C GLN A 257 30.36 8.61 -24.38
N ASP A 258 31.49 8.83 -25.04
CA ASP A 258 32.53 7.84 -25.30
C ASP A 258 33.07 7.18 -24.03
N ASN A 259 33.38 5.88 -24.12
CA ASN A 259 34.77 5.47 -23.91
C ASN A 259 35.11 4.14 -24.62
N ASN A 260 36.10 4.26 -25.50
CA ASN A 260 36.67 3.27 -26.40
C ASN A 260 37.42 2.12 -25.69
N VAL A 261 37.07 0.86 -25.98
CA VAL A 261 38.00 -0.29 -26.07
C VAL A 261 37.48 -1.31 -27.11
N GLU A 262 38.23 -1.53 -28.19
CA GLU A 262 38.14 -2.71 -29.08
C GLU A 262 39.10 -3.83 -28.58
N PRO A 263 38.91 -5.13 -28.91
CA PRO A 263 39.08 -5.59 -30.29
C PRO A 263 38.14 -6.73 -30.79
N GLN A 264 37.86 -6.69 -32.11
CA GLN A 264 37.90 -7.79 -33.12
C GLN A 264 37.67 -9.26 -32.66
N VAL A 265 36.85 -10.06 -33.36
CA VAL A 265 37.18 -10.84 -34.60
C VAL A 265 35.86 -11.57 -35.00
N GLU A 266 35.48 -11.93 -36.24
CA GLU A 266 36.14 -12.10 -37.57
C GLU A 266 35.24 -11.47 -38.69
N GLN A 267 35.14 -12.13 -39.86
CA GLN A 267 34.15 -11.96 -40.93
C GLN A 267 33.74 -13.35 -41.45
N GLU A 268 32.55 -13.51 -42.01
CA GLU A 268 32.39 -14.36 -43.20
C GLU A 268 31.27 -13.84 -44.11
N LYS A 269 31.53 -13.80 -45.41
CA LYS A 269 30.57 -13.49 -46.47
C LYS A 269 30.30 -14.78 -47.23
N ASP A 270 29.09 -14.91 -47.79
CA ASP A 270 28.93 -15.77 -48.96
C ASP A 270 27.97 -15.16 -50.00
N GLU A 271 28.09 -15.59 -51.25
CA GLU A 271 27.88 -14.72 -52.43
C GLU A 271 26.88 -15.29 -53.47
N VAL A 272 26.09 -14.41 -54.11
CA VAL A 272 25.38 -14.60 -55.42
C VAL A 272 24.23 -15.64 -55.41
N VAL A 273 23.06 -15.48 -56.07
CA VAL A 273 22.79 -15.58 -57.53
C VAL A 273 21.49 -14.84 -57.96
N THR A 274 21.50 -14.44 -59.24
CA THR A 274 20.59 -13.57 -59.99
C THR A 274 19.15 -14.06 -60.27
N ALA A 275 18.20 -13.13 -60.48
CA ALA A 275 17.17 -13.23 -61.54
C ALA A 275 16.59 -11.84 -61.94
N LYS A 276 15.94 -11.73 -63.11
CA LYS A 276 15.70 -10.46 -63.84
C LYS A 276 14.22 -10.15 -64.10
N LYS A 277 13.86 -8.85 -64.07
CA LYS A 277 12.71 -8.17 -64.73
C LYS A 277 11.28 -8.37 -64.16
N SER A 278 10.62 -7.27 -63.79
CA SER A 278 9.24 -6.96 -64.23
C SER A 278 8.84 -5.50 -63.92
N SER A 279 8.31 -4.79 -64.93
CA SER A 279 7.91 -3.37 -64.84
C SER A 279 6.44 -3.23 -64.43
N ARG A 280 6.16 -2.98 -63.15
CA ARG A 280 4.81 -2.58 -62.66
C ARG A 280 4.78 -1.50 -61.57
N ARG A 281 5.93 -1.00 -61.07
CA ARG A 281 5.98 0.00 -59.98
C ARG A 281 5.79 1.45 -60.44
N PHE A 282 6.03 1.79 -61.71
CA PHE A 282 5.96 3.18 -62.19
C PHE A 282 4.52 3.72 -62.26
N PHE A 283 3.58 2.94 -62.82
CA PHE A 283 2.17 3.36 -62.93
C PHE A 283 1.48 3.58 -61.58
N LYS A 284 1.81 2.80 -60.53
CA LYS A 284 1.26 3.03 -59.18
C LYS A 284 1.77 4.32 -58.53
N ARG A 285 3.01 4.74 -58.83
CA ARG A 285 3.56 6.03 -58.35
C ARG A 285 2.93 7.21 -59.08
N LEU A 286 2.67 7.09 -60.38
CA LEU A 286 1.98 8.13 -61.15
C LEU A 286 0.53 8.34 -60.65
N LEU A 287 -0.20 7.26 -60.36
CA LEU A 287 -1.56 7.32 -59.80
C LEU A 287 -1.59 8.06 -58.44
N TRP A 288 -0.65 7.75 -57.54
CA TRP A 288 -0.57 8.41 -56.24
C TRP A 288 -0.20 9.89 -56.33
N LEU A 289 0.63 10.26 -57.30
CA LEU A 289 1.00 11.66 -57.55
C LEU A 289 -0.19 12.47 -58.09
N VAL A 290 -1.02 11.88 -58.96
CA VAL A 290 -2.28 12.52 -59.43
C VAL A 290 -3.28 12.70 -58.29
N ILE A 291 -3.43 11.70 -57.41
CA ILE A 291 -4.29 11.79 -56.22
C ILE A 291 -3.78 12.89 -55.27
N LEU A 292 -2.47 12.99 -55.05
CA LEU A 292 -1.87 14.04 -54.23
C LEU A 292 -2.15 15.45 -54.79
N ILE A 293 -2.01 15.64 -56.11
CA ILE A 293 -2.34 16.92 -56.77
C ILE A 293 -3.83 17.25 -56.63
N ALA A 294 -4.72 16.26 -56.73
CA ALA A 294 -6.16 16.47 -56.53
C ALA A 294 -6.50 16.90 -55.09
N ILE A 295 -5.82 16.33 -54.08
CA ILE A 295 -5.98 16.72 -52.67
C ILE A 295 -5.49 18.16 -52.44
N VAL A 296 -4.34 18.53 -52.99
CA VAL A 296 -3.80 19.91 -52.89
C VAL A 296 -4.73 20.92 -53.57
N ALA A 297 -5.28 20.58 -54.74
CA ALA A 297 -6.26 21.42 -55.43
C ALA A 297 -7.57 21.58 -54.62
N ALA A 298 -8.05 20.50 -53.98
CA ALA A 298 -9.22 20.54 -53.11
C ALA A 298 -8.97 21.38 -51.83
N ALA A 299 -7.78 21.29 -51.23
CA ALA A 299 -7.39 22.11 -50.09
C ALA A 299 -7.32 23.60 -50.44
N TYR A 300 -6.72 23.95 -51.60
CA TYR A 300 -6.67 25.32 -52.11
C TYR A 300 -8.07 25.88 -52.44
N TYR A 301 -8.95 25.05 -53.01
CA TYR A 301 -10.36 25.41 -53.23
C TYR A 301 -11.11 25.61 -51.90
N GLY A 302 -10.87 24.76 -50.90
CA GLY A 302 -11.42 24.92 -49.55
C GLY A 302 -10.99 26.24 -48.89
N TYR A 303 -9.69 26.55 -48.91
CA TYR A 303 -9.12 27.77 -48.35
C TYR A 303 -9.71 29.04 -48.99
N THR A 304 -9.83 29.06 -50.33
CA THR A 304 -10.40 30.20 -51.06
C THR A 304 -11.91 30.33 -50.94
N ARG A 305 -12.63 29.25 -50.57
CA ARG A 305 -14.11 29.25 -50.44
C ARG A 305 -14.59 29.44 -49.00
N PHE A 306 -13.80 29.07 -47.99
CA PHE A 306 -14.14 29.11 -46.57
C PHE A 306 -13.04 29.80 -45.72
N PRO A 307 -12.84 31.12 -45.88
CA PRO A 307 -11.76 31.84 -45.17
C PRO A 307 -11.91 31.84 -43.64
N GLY A 308 -13.11 31.63 -43.11
CA GLY A 308 -13.36 31.61 -41.65
C GLY A 308 -12.93 30.33 -40.92
N LEU A 309 -12.48 29.28 -41.61
CA LEU A 309 -12.14 28.01 -40.95
C LEU A 309 -10.75 28.00 -40.28
N PHE A 310 -9.94 29.04 -40.50
CA PHE A 310 -8.53 29.12 -40.08
C PHE A 310 -8.13 30.46 -39.45
N SER A 311 -9.10 31.31 -39.08
CA SER A 311 -8.83 32.51 -38.29
C SER A 311 -8.72 32.15 -36.80
N ALA A 312 -7.50 32.07 -36.29
CA ALA A 312 -7.25 32.16 -34.86
C ALA A 312 -7.11 33.66 -34.51
N ASP A 313 -8.03 34.19 -33.71
CA ASP A 313 -8.03 35.62 -33.36
C ASP A 313 -7.54 35.89 -31.94
N ASN A 314 -6.79 36.98 -31.83
CA ASN A 314 -6.24 37.53 -30.60
C ASN A 314 -7.25 38.47 -29.91
N ASP A 315 -6.80 38.97 -28.76
CA ASP A 315 -7.29 40.13 -28.01
C ASP A 315 -8.13 41.21 -28.73
N GLN A 316 -9.06 41.73 -27.92
CA GLN A 316 -9.50 43.13 -27.84
C GLN A 316 -10.56 43.70 -28.81
N GLN A 317 -11.75 43.92 -28.20
CA GLN A 317 -12.43 45.22 -27.99
C GLN A 317 -13.86 45.41 -28.57
N VAL A 318 -14.81 45.37 -27.62
CA VAL A 318 -15.79 46.43 -27.32
C VAL A 318 -17.01 46.65 -28.25
N THR A 319 -18.14 46.95 -27.58
CA THR A 319 -19.44 47.49 -28.05
C THR A 319 -20.46 46.56 -28.75
N SER A 320 -21.38 46.07 -27.90
CA SER A 320 -22.85 46.26 -28.03
C SER A 320 -23.66 45.40 -29.01
N SER A 321 -24.28 44.37 -28.44
CA SER A 321 -25.73 44.04 -28.49
C SER A 321 -26.49 44.15 -29.82
N GLU A 322 -26.96 43.01 -30.37
CA GLU A 322 -28.36 42.56 -30.14
C GLU A 322 -28.68 41.14 -30.69
N GLN A 323 -29.63 40.48 -30.01
CA GLN A 323 -30.53 39.39 -30.48
C GLN A 323 -30.01 37.94 -30.75
N GLN A 324 -30.24 37.09 -29.75
CA GLN A 324 -30.45 35.62 -29.78
C GLN A 324 -31.73 35.22 -30.59
N PRO A 325 -32.11 33.92 -30.80
CA PRO A 325 -31.65 32.65 -30.17
C PRO A 325 -31.33 31.51 -31.21
N ALA A 326 -31.09 30.21 -30.93
CA ALA A 326 -31.21 29.35 -29.74
C ALA A 326 -30.40 28.02 -29.85
N LYS A 327 -30.09 27.38 -28.69
CA LYS A 327 -29.77 25.93 -28.46
C LYS A 327 -28.41 25.40 -29.00
N THR A 328 -27.64 24.54 -28.32
CA THR A 328 -27.88 23.71 -27.11
C THR A 328 -26.54 23.39 -26.37
N GLU A 329 -26.57 23.43 -25.03
CA GLU A 329 -25.75 22.72 -23.99
C GLU A 329 -24.26 22.33 -24.21
N PRO A 330 -23.42 22.67 -23.22
CA PRO A 330 -22.63 21.66 -22.49
C PRO A 330 -22.75 21.76 -20.95
N GLU A 331 -22.45 20.66 -20.25
CA GLU A 331 -22.77 20.43 -18.82
C GLU A 331 -22.06 21.36 -17.82
N GLU A 332 -22.80 21.71 -16.76
CA GLU A 332 -22.41 22.64 -15.70
C GLU A 332 -21.36 22.07 -14.73
N LYS A 333 -20.32 22.88 -14.42
CA LYS A 333 -19.75 22.88 -13.07
C LYS A 333 -20.58 23.84 -12.25
N GLN A 334 -21.52 23.32 -11.45
CA GLN A 334 -22.41 24.15 -10.63
C GLN A 334 -21.61 25.14 -9.79
N ASP A 335 -21.87 26.42 -10.00
CA ASP A 335 -21.33 27.49 -9.17
C ASP A 335 -21.93 27.33 -7.74
N PRO A 336 -21.15 27.46 -6.66
CA PRO A 336 -21.74 27.55 -5.32
C PRO A 336 -22.82 28.65 -5.20
N LEU A 337 -22.76 29.71 -6.03
CA LEU A 337 -23.82 30.72 -6.15
C LEU A 337 -25.11 30.16 -6.80
N GLU A 338 -25.02 29.34 -7.85
CA GLU A 338 -26.17 28.73 -8.51
C GLU A 338 -26.89 27.75 -7.58
N THR A 339 -26.13 26.92 -6.87
CA THR A 339 -26.68 26.01 -5.85
C THR A 339 -27.43 26.77 -4.76
N ARG A 340 -26.91 27.95 -4.37
CA ARG A 340 -27.53 28.82 -3.35
C ARG A 340 -28.76 29.57 -3.86
N LEU A 341 -28.75 30.02 -5.12
CA LEU A 341 -29.92 30.62 -5.79
C LEU A 341 -31.05 29.60 -5.93
N GLN A 342 -30.76 28.38 -6.38
CA GLN A 342 -31.73 27.31 -6.52
C GLN A 342 -32.34 26.91 -5.16
N GLN A 343 -31.55 26.93 -4.10
CA GLN A 343 -32.01 26.71 -2.72
C GLN A 343 -32.89 27.86 -2.21
N LEU A 344 -32.60 29.11 -2.59
CA LEU A 344 -33.44 30.28 -2.33
C LEU A 344 -34.78 30.20 -3.08
N GLU A 345 -34.79 29.83 -4.36
CA GLU A 345 -36.01 29.65 -5.15
C GLU A 345 -36.91 28.55 -4.57
N GLN A 346 -36.36 27.41 -4.16
CA GLN A 346 -37.14 26.37 -3.46
C GLN A 346 -37.70 26.86 -2.12
N SER A 347 -36.96 27.71 -1.38
CA SER A 347 -37.45 28.31 -0.14
C SER A 347 -38.61 29.29 -0.37
N LEU A 348 -38.60 30.03 -1.49
CA LEU A 348 -39.68 30.93 -1.89
C LEU A 348 -40.92 30.16 -2.38
N ALA A 349 -40.74 29.14 -3.21
CA ALA A 349 -41.85 28.33 -3.73
C ALA A 349 -42.61 27.58 -2.62
N SER A 350 -41.87 26.99 -1.65
CA SER A 350 -42.48 26.33 -0.49
C SER A 350 -43.18 27.31 0.46
N PHE A 351 -42.69 28.55 0.57
CA PHE A 351 -43.32 29.62 1.32
C PHE A 351 -44.60 30.14 0.65
N GLU A 352 -44.61 30.31 -0.66
CA GLU A 352 -45.78 30.74 -1.43
C GLU A 352 -46.91 29.70 -1.39
N GLN A 353 -46.57 28.41 -1.46
CA GLN A 353 -47.54 27.32 -1.28
C GLN A 353 -48.15 27.34 0.13
N GLN A 354 -47.38 27.68 1.16
CA GLN A 354 -47.85 27.74 2.54
C GLN A 354 -48.75 28.97 2.83
N LEU A 355 -48.66 30.04 2.05
CA LEU A 355 -49.53 31.21 2.15
C LEU A 355 -50.96 30.99 1.62
N GLN A 356 -51.20 29.90 0.85
CA GLN A 356 -52.51 29.62 0.27
C GLN A 356 -53.47 28.89 1.24
N GLU A 357 -52.97 28.32 2.34
CA GLU A 357 -53.77 27.53 3.29
C GLU A 357 -54.28 28.30 4.53
N THR A 358 -54.96 29.44 4.30
CA THR A 358 -55.88 30.15 5.24
C THR A 358 -55.27 30.73 6.54
N PRO A 359 -55.52 32.02 6.88
CA PRO A 359 -54.63 32.78 7.77
C PRO A 359 -54.80 32.43 9.26
N ASN A 360 -53.70 32.10 9.93
CA ASN A 360 -53.70 31.96 11.39
C ASN A 360 -52.45 32.60 12.02
N SER A 361 -52.53 32.99 13.30
CA SER A 361 -51.47 33.76 13.98
C SER A 361 -50.12 33.04 14.10
N GLN A 362 -50.09 31.73 13.87
CA GLN A 362 -48.84 30.96 13.76
C GLN A 362 -48.01 31.36 12.54
N ASP A 363 -48.64 31.84 11.46
CA ASP A 363 -47.93 32.20 10.23
C ASP A 363 -47.14 33.49 10.40
N LEU A 364 -47.58 34.44 11.24
CA LEU A 364 -46.78 35.62 11.59
C LEU A 364 -45.47 35.26 12.30
N ASN A 365 -45.49 34.23 13.16
CA ASN A 365 -44.28 33.74 13.82
C ASN A 365 -43.35 33.02 12.83
N LYS A 366 -43.91 32.23 11.89
CA LYS A 366 -43.13 31.65 10.79
C LYS A 366 -42.51 32.75 9.92
N LEU A 367 -43.29 33.76 9.53
CA LEU A 367 -42.85 34.89 8.70
C LEU A 367 -41.72 35.68 9.38
N SER A 368 -41.82 35.89 10.70
CA SER A 368 -40.75 36.51 11.51
C SER A 368 -39.47 35.65 11.51
N ASN A 369 -39.60 34.33 11.68
CA ASN A 369 -38.46 33.41 11.67
C ASN A 369 -37.79 33.35 10.29
N SER A 370 -38.58 33.23 9.21
CA SER A 370 -38.09 33.26 7.83
C SER A 370 -37.42 34.59 7.47
N ALA A 371 -37.99 35.73 7.88
CA ALA A 371 -37.36 37.05 7.68
C ALA A 371 -36.05 37.19 8.46
N GLN A 372 -35.96 36.60 9.66
CA GLN A 372 -34.74 36.60 10.46
C GLN A 372 -33.66 35.68 9.89
N GLN A 373 -34.05 34.54 9.32
CA GLN A 373 -33.15 33.61 8.62
C GLN A 373 -32.61 34.23 7.32
N LEU A 374 -33.48 34.81 6.48
CA LEU A 374 -33.09 35.53 5.26
C LEU A 374 -32.12 36.68 5.56
N ARG A 375 -32.26 37.33 6.72
CA ARG A 375 -31.33 38.37 7.19
C ARG A 375 -29.97 37.81 7.62
N GLN A 376 -29.91 36.59 8.14
CA GLN A 376 -28.64 35.90 8.44
C GLN A 376 -27.95 35.48 7.14
N ASP A 377 -28.69 34.91 6.18
CA ASP A 377 -28.16 34.53 4.86
C ASP A 377 -27.61 35.73 4.10
N TYR A 378 -28.28 36.89 4.14
CA TYR A 378 -27.78 38.13 3.53
C TYR A 378 -26.47 38.64 4.17
N VAL A 379 -26.28 38.45 5.48
CA VAL A 379 -25.03 38.81 6.17
C VAL A 379 -23.90 37.83 5.81
N ALA A 380 -24.20 36.54 5.70
CA ALA A 380 -23.24 35.53 5.25
C ALA A 380 -22.77 35.80 3.81
N LEU A 381 -23.70 36.01 2.88
CA LEU A 381 -23.41 36.33 1.48
C LEU A 381 -22.53 37.59 1.35
N ARG A 382 -22.75 38.60 2.19
CA ARG A 382 -21.90 39.80 2.23
C ARG A 382 -20.48 39.50 2.73
N SER A 383 -20.32 38.57 3.66
CA SER A 383 -19.00 38.12 4.13
C SER A 383 -18.23 37.38 3.03
N ASP A 384 -18.91 36.53 2.28
CA ASP A 384 -18.30 35.75 1.18
C ASP A 384 -17.90 36.65 0.00
N LEU A 385 -18.68 37.71 -0.29
CA LEU A 385 -18.29 38.73 -1.27
C LEU A 385 -17.06 39.55 -0.82
N GLU A 386 -16.85 39.72 0.48
CA GLU A 386 -15.70 40.42 1.03
C GLU A 386 -14.41 39.56 0.91
N SER A 387 -14.50 38.26 1.21
CA SER A 387 -13.37 37.32 1.07
C SER A 387 -12.98 37.09 -0.39
N LEU A 388 -13.95 36.92 -1.30
CA LEU A 388 -13.70 36.84 -2.75
C LEU A 388 -13.04 38.12 -3.29
N ARG A 389 -13.41 39.30 -2.78
CA ARG A 389 -12.78 40.57 -3.18
C ARG A 389 -11.33 40.66 -2.74
N ASP A 390 -10.99 40.13 -1.57
CA ASP A 390 -9.62 40.14 -1.06
C ASP A 390 -8.76 39.01 -1.70
N GLU A 391 -9.35 37.90 -2.13
CA GLU A 391 -8.72 36.88 -2.98
C GLU A 391 -8.41 37.42 -4.40
N VAL A 392 -9.32 38.21 -4.98
CA VAL A 392 -9.14 38.89 -6.28
C VAL A 392 -8.06 39.98 -6.26
N ARG A 393 -7.60 40.41 -5.07
CA ARG A 393 -6.58 41.47 -4.93
C ARG A 393 -5.12 41.00 -5.01
N GLN A 394 -4.85 39.69 -4.97
CA GLN A 394 -3.48 39.16 -4.92
C GLN A 394 -2.86 39.01 -6.33
N SER A 395 -1.58 39.41 -6.49
CA SER A 395 -0.85 39.19 -7.74
C SER A 395 -0.72 37.69 -8.03
N PRO A 396 -0.70 37.26 -9.31
CA PRO A 396 -0.34 35.89 -9.66
C PRO A 396 1.03 35.46 -9.11
N ALA A 397 1.97 36.41 -8.94
CA ALA A 397 3.28 36.16 -8.35
C ALA A 397 3.20 35.83 -6.85
N ASP A 398 2.44 36.61 -6.09
CA ASP A 398 2.28 36.45 -4.63
C ASP A 398 1.60 35.12 -4.31
N ARG A 399 0.56 34.75 -5.08
CA ARG A 399 -0.10 33.44 -5.00
C ARG A 399 0.86 32.28 -5.29
N ALA A 400 1.74 32.42 -6.29
CA ALA A 400 2.76 31.41 -6.58
C ALA A 400 3.83 31.30 -5.48
N ALA A 401 4.23 32.42 -4.86
CA ALA A 401 5.14 32.44 -3.73
C ALA A 401 4.52 31.78 -2.49
N HIS A 402 3.26 32.09 -2.18
CA HIS A 402 2.53 31.50 -1.07
C HIS A 402 2.37 29.98 -1.22
N TRP A 403 2.02 29.49 -2.41
CA TRP A 403 1.95 28.06 -2.70
C TRP A 403 3.28 27.33 -2.48
N ARG A 404 4.41 27.92 -2.89
CA ARG A 404 5.75 27.35 -2.63
C ARG A 404 6.09 27.29 -1.14
N LEU A 405 5.75 28.32 -0.37
CA LEU A 405 5.92 28.29 1.09
C LEU A 405 5.08 27.18 1.74
N LEU A 406 3.86 26.93 1.25
CA LEU A 406 3.01 25.83 1.72
C LEU A 406 3.61 24.45 1.40
N GLU A 407 4.14 24.26 0.19
CA GLU A 407 4.86 23.04 -0.22
C GLU A 407 6.08 22.79 0.68
N VAL A 408 6.88 23.84 0.93
CA VAL A 408 8.03 23.79 1.84
C VAL A 408 7.60 23.43 3.27
N LYS A 409 6.51 24.00 3.80
CA LYS A 409 5.94 23.58 5.11
C LYS A 409 5.62 22.08 5.12
N GLN A 410 5.08 21.52 4.04
CA GLN A 410 4.84 20.07 3.94
C GLN A 410 6.12 19.24 3.86
N MET A 411 7.14 19.70 3.11
CA MET A 411 8.45 19.03 3.06
C MET A 411 9.12 19.01 4.43
N LEU A 412 9.16 20.14 5.14
CA LEU A 412 9.71 20.26 6.50
C LEU A 412 8.92 19.40 7.51
N ALA A 413 7.60 19.39 7.44
CA ALA A 413 6.76 18.52 8.28
C ALA A 413 6.98 17.02 7.96
N THR A 414 7.34 16.69 6.72
CA THR A 414 7.72 15.32 6.34
C THR A 414 9.10 14.98 6.89
N ALA A 415 10.09 15.87 6.74
CA ALA A 415 11.42 15.71 7.33
C ALA A 415 11.36 15.51 8.85
N ALA A 416 10.53 16.28 9.55
CA ALA A 416 10.26 16.11 10.99
C ALA A 416 9.70 14.73 11.34
N ARG A 417 8.76 14.20 10.54
CA ARG A 417 8.25 12.82 10.73
C ARG A 417 9.33 11.77 10.48
N MET A 418 10.14 11.94 9.44
CA MET A 418 11.25 11.01 9.16
C MET A 418 12.28 11.02 10.30
N LEU A 419 12.59 12.22 10.83
CA LEU A 419 13.51 12.43 11.94
C LEU A 419 13.00 11.82 13.26
N TRP A 420 11.76 12.08 13.66
CA TRP A 420 11.25 11.73 15.00
C TRP A 420 10.47 10.41 15.08
N ILE A 421 9.89 9.93 13.98
CA ILE A 421 9.04 8.73 13.97
C ILE A 421 9.76 7.55 13.31
N GLN A 422 10.51 7.80 12.24
CA GLN A 422 11.17 6.74 11.46
C GLN A 422 12.67 6.61 11.76
N GLU A 423 13.25 7.59 12.48
CA GLU A 423 14.70 7.72 12.70
C GLU A 423 15.53 7.68 11.39
N ASP A 424 14.93 8.11 10.26
CA ASP A 424 15.59 8.18 8.96
C ASP A 424 16.22 9.57 8.76
N TYR A 425 17.39 9.74 9.36
CA TYR A 425 18.19 10.97 9.31
C TYR A 425 18.68 11.33 7.89
N ASP A 426 18.88 10.34 7.02
CA ASP A 426 19.35 10.56 5.66
C ASP A 426 18.20 11.06 4.76
N LEU A 427 17.03 10.41 4.81
CA LEU A 427 15.84 10.88 4.11
C LEU A 427 15.36 12.22 4.67
N ALA A 428 15.39 12.43 5.99
CA ALA A 428 15.12 13.73 6.60
C ALA A 428 16.09 14.80 6.06
N GLY A 429 17.40 14.53 6.06
CA GLY A 429 18.41 15.45 5.52
C GLY A 429 18.22 15.77 4.03
N LYS A 430 17.82 14.77 3.22
CA LYS A 430 17.46 14.97 1.80
C LYS A 430 16.22 15.85 1.63
N LEU A 431 15.17 15.64 2.44
CA LEU A 431 13.95 16.46 2.42
C LEU A 431 14.22 17.91 2.84
N LEU A 432 15.08 18.16 3.84
CA LEU A 432 15.49 19.52 4.22
C LEU A 432 16.26 20.23 3.09
N ARG A 433 17.17 19.53 2.39
CA ARG A 433 17.89 20.08 1.23
C ARG A 433 16.97 20.35 0.04
N LEU A 434 15.96 19.50 -0.18
CA LEU A 434 14.94 19.72 -1.20
C LEU A 434 14.09 20.96 -0.89
N ALA A 435 13.73 21.14 0.39
CA ALA A 435 13.03 22.33 0.86
C ALA A 435 13.86 23.63 0.67
N ASP A 436 15.17 23.62 0.95
CA ASP A 436 16.03 24.79 0.66
C ASP A 436 16.11 25.10 -0.84
N ASN A 437 16.15 24.06 -1.69
CA ASN A 437 16.16 24.23 -3.14
C ASN A 437 14.84 24.82 -3.67
N GLN A 438 13.68 24.43 -3.11
CA GLN A 438 12.38 25.01 -3.46
C GLN A 438 12.24 26.49 -3.07
N LEU A 439 13.01 26.96 -2.08
CA LEU A 439 13.10 28.38 -1.71
C LEU A 439 14.16 29.15 -2.53
N SER A 440 14.85 28.50 -3.47
CA SER A 440 15.89 29.13 -4.28
C SER A 440 15.29 30.14 -5.27
N GLY A 441 15.86 31.34 -5.32
CA GLY A 441 15.35 32.45 -6.16
C GLY A 441 14.07 33.12 -5.63
N MET A 442 13.68 32.87 -4.38
CA MET A 442 12.61 33.62 -3.70
C MET A 442 13.21 34.74 -2.84
N ASP A 443 12.90 35.99 -3.18
CA ASP A 443 13.39 37.18 -2.47
C ASP A 443 12.46 37.65 -1.32
N SER A 444 11.41 36.90 -0.98
CA SER A 444 10.55 37.24 0.17
C SER A 444 11.31 37.07 1.48
N ARG A 445 11.00 37.93 2.46
CA ARG A 445 11.66 37.95 3.77
C ARG A 445 11.51 36.60 4.49
N GLU A 446 10.36 35.96 4.29
CA GLU A 446 9.94 34.70 4.89
C GLU A 446 10.72 33.54 4.27
N ALA A 447 10.93 33.56 2.95
CA ALA A 447 11.78 32.59 2.26
C ALA A 447 13.24 32.72 2.74
N LEU A 448 13.81 33.92 2.69
CA LEU A 448 15.20 34.17 3.12
C LEU A 448 15.43 33.76 4.58
N ARG A 449 14.50 34.09 5.49
CA ARG A 449 14.61 33.70 6.91
C ARG A 449 14.42 32.20 7.11
N THR A 450 13.53 31.55 6.34
CA THR A 450 13.36 30.09 6.39
C THR A 450 14.64 29.38 5.94
N ARG A 451 15.30 29.85 4.87
CA ARG A 451 16.57 29.29 4.37
C ARG A 451 17.71 29.36 5.40
N GLU A 452 17.83 30.47 6.14
CA GLU A 452 18.83 30.60 7.22
C GLU A 452 18.63 29.56 8.33
N LEU A 453 17.37 29.30 8.72
CA LEU A 453 17.04 28.29 9.72
C LEU A 453 17.21 26.87 9.17
N LEU A 454 16.83 26.66 7.91
CA LEU A 454 17.02 25.40 7.18
C LEU A 454 18.49 25.00 7.12
N ALA A 455 19.41 25.94 6.85
CA ALA A 455 20.84 25.66 6.84
C ALA A 455 21.35 25.10 8.18
N LYS A 456 20.90 25.68 9.30
CA LYS A 456 21.23 25.20 10.66
C LYS A 456 20.63 23.83 10.95
N ASP A 457 19.38 23.62 10.56
CA ASP A 457 18.69 22.33 10.77
C ASP A 457 19.30 21.22 9.90
N ILE A 458 19.71 21.51 8.66
CA ILE A 458 20.46 20.60 7.79
C ILE A 458 21.79 20.21 8.44
N GLU A 459 22.53 21.17 9.00
CA GLU A 459 23.80 20.90 9.70
C GLU A 459 23.58 19.95 10.89
N LYS A 460 22.63 20.29 11.80
CA LYS A 460 22.25 19.45 12.94
C LYS A 460 21.91 18.01 12.52
N VAL A 461 21.03 17.84 11.54
CA VAL A 461 20.59 16.51 11.07
C VAL A 461 21.72 15.74 10.39
N SER A 462 22.58 16.42 9.61
CA SER A 462 23.73 15.79 8.95
C SER A 462 24.80 15.28 9.91
N ALA A 463 24.93 15.90 11.09
CA ALA A 463 25.79 15.36 12.14
C ALA A 463 25.28 13.99 12.64
N LEU A 464 23.96 13.79 12.72
CA LEU A 464 23.36 12.54 13.19
C LEU A 464 23.63 11.36 12.25
N SER A 465 23.55 11.56 10.93
CA SER A 465 23.79 10.49 9.95
C SER A 465 25.24 9.97 9.96
N SER A 466 26.19 10.71 10.54
CA SER A 466 27.64 10.38 10.57
C SER A 466 28.11 9.41 11.66
N VAL A 467 27.21 8.87 12.50
CA VAL A 467 27.57 7.93 13.59
C VAL A 467 27.95 6.55 13.03
N ASP A 468 29.23 6.40 12.69
CA ASP A 468 29.80 5.14 12.22
C ASP A 468 30.11 4.18 13.38
N ASN A 469 29.39 3.06 13.40
CA ASN A 469 29.58 1.90 14.28
C ASN A 469 29.96 0.63 13.48
N THR A 470 30.43 0.76 12.23
CA THR A 470 30.72 -0.36 11.32
C THR A 470 31.70 -1.38 11.91
N ASP A 471 32.72 -0.94 12.65
CA ASP A 471 33.67 -1.83 13.32
C ASP A 471 33.00 -2.75 14.35
N VAL A 472 32.00 -2.24 15.08
CA VAL A 472 31.21 -3.02 16.06
C VAL A 472 30.36 -4.06 15.32
N VAL A 473 29.74 -3.66 14.21
CA VAL A 473 28.92 -4.53 13.35
C VAL A 473 29.76 -5.64 12.73
N MET A 474 30.92 -5.32 12.17
CA MET A 474 31.87 -6.30 11.62
C MET A 474 32.38 -7.27 12.69
N THR A 475 32.62 -6.77 13.91
CA THR A 475 32.98 -7.64 15.05
C THR A 475 31.83 -8.59 15.41
N LEU A 476 30.58 -8.12 15.45
CA LEU A 476 29.41 -8.97 15.68
C LEU A 476 29.22 -10.02 14.58
N ILE A 477 29.45 -9.68 13.31
CA ILE A 477 29.39 -10.63 12.18
C ILE A 477 30.48 -11.71 12.35
N GLY A 478 31.71 -11.33 12.70
CA GLY A 478 32.79 -12.29 12.97
C GLY A 478 32.50 -13.22 14.17
N LEU A 479 31.87 -12.69 15.22
CA LEU A 479 31.41 -13.50 16.35
C LEU A 479 30.25 -14.44 15.98
N GLN A 480 29.32 -14.00 15.11
CA GLN A 480 28.20 -14.79 14.59
C GLN A 480 28.67 -15.95 13.69
N ASP A 481 29.66 -15.71 12.82
CA ASP A 481 30.28 -16.78 12.04
C ASP A 481 30.99 -17.80 12.95
N ARG A 482 31.76 -17.32 13.93
CA ARG A 482 32.50 -18.20 14.86
C ARG A 482 31.58 -19.05 15.73
N ILE A 483 30.49 -18.51 16.27
CA ILE A 483 29.51 -19.27 17.06
C ILE A 483 28.77 -20.33 16.22
N SER A 484 28.53 -20.06 14.93
CA SER A 484 27.88 -21.02 14.02
C SER A 484 28.74 -22.28 13.80
N LYS A 485 30.08 -22.11 13.84
CA LYS A 485 31.09 -23.17 13.65
C LYS A 485 31.42 -23.94 14.93
N LEU A 486 31.03 -23.46 16.12
CA LEU A 486 31.22 -24.22 17.36
C LEU A 486 30.26 -25.42 17.38
N PRO A 487 30.72 -26.62 17.80
CA PRO A 487 29.84 -27.76 17.98
C PRO A 487 28.77 -27.43 19.04
N ASP A 488 27.53 -27.88 18.81
CA ASP A 488 26.53 -27.94 19.88
C ASP A 488 27.03 -28.89 20.99
N ASN A 489 26.59 -28.69 22.23
CA ASN A 489 26.87 -29.62 23.32
C ASN A 489 26.08 -30.93 23.10
N ILE A 490 26.68 -31.90 22.41
CA ILE A 490 26.09 -33.21 22.14
C ILE A 490 26.32 -34.11 23.35
N ASN A 491 25.36 -34.13 24.28
CA ASN A 491 25.24 -35.23 25.22
C ASN A 491 24.15 -36.19 24.71
N ASN A 492 24.51 -37.07 23.77
CA ASN A 492 23.52 -37.88 23.08
C ASN A 492 24.07 -39.18 22.51
N GLU A 493 24.39 -40.16 23.38
CA GLU A 493 24.37 -41.57 23.00
C GLU A 493 24.16 -42.49 24.22
N TYR A 494 22.88 -42.78 24.52
CA TYR A 494 22.53 -44.17 24.84
C TYR A 494 22.66 -44.95 23.53
N ARG A 495 23.91 -45.30 23.18
CA ARG A 495 24.21 -46.20 22.07
C ARG A 495 23.79 -47.59 22.52
N ILE A 496 22.54 -47.96 22.25
CA ILE A 496 22.14 -49.36 22.31
C ILE A 496 22.89 -50.04 21.17
N GLU A 497 24.02 -50.67 21.52
CA GLU A 497 24.67 -51.65 20.65
C GLU A 497 23.70 -52.82 20.49
N GLY A 498 22.89 -52.76 19.45
CA GLY A 498 22.15 -53.92 18.98
C GLY A 498 23.14 -54.92 18.42
N GLU A 499 23.61 -55.85 19.26
CA GLU A 499 24.21 -57.09 18.76
C GLU A 499 23.17 -57.77 17.87
N ASN A 500 23.44 -57.79 16.57
CA ASN A 500 22.68 -58.56 15.59
C ASN A 500 22.91 -60.06 15.83
N SER A 501 22.24 -60.62 16.83
CA SER A 501 22.10 -62.06 16.99
C SER A 501 21.14 -62.58 15.90
N GLU A 502 21.69 -63.01 14.76
CA GLU A 502 20.95 -63.65 13.67
C GLU A 502 20.17 -64.89 14.15
N SER A 503 18.92 -64.66 14.53
CA SER A 503 18.00 -65.71 14.96
C SER A 503 17.29 -66.31 13.74
N SER A 504 17.92 -67.29 13.10
CA SER A 504 17.34 -68.04 11.98
C SER A 504 16.09 -68.83 12.42
N ALA A 505 14.92 -68.21 12.31
CA ALA A 505 13.63 -68.77 12.72
C ALA A 505 13.16 -69.92 11.80
N THR A 506 13.73 -71.11 11.98
CA THR A 506 13.19 -72.34 11.37
C THR A 506 12.03 -72.84 12.23
N GLY A 507 10.80 -72.65 11.75
CA GLY A 507 9.55 -72.75 12.51
C GLY A 507 9.12 -74.16 12.95
N LYS A 508 9.87 -74.80 13.86
CA LYS A 508 9.42 -76.02 14.58
C LYS A 508 9.60 -76.00 16.10
N ASN A 509 10.52 -75.21 16.67
CA ASN A 509 10.82 -75.22 18.12
C ASN A 509 10.51 -73.89 18.85
N TRP A 510 9.49 -73.15 18.42
CA TRP A 510 9.15 -71.85 19.04
C TRP A 510 8.79 -71.97 20.53
N GLN A 511 8.14 -73.07 20.95
CA GLN A 511 7.76 -73.28 22.35
C GLN A 511 8.97 -73.53 23.27
N ALA A 512 9.96 -74.31 22.81
CA ALA A 512 11.20 -74.53 23.57
C ALA A 512 12.07 -73.27 23.64
N ASN A 513 12.10 -72.47 22.56
CA ASN A 513 12.78 -71.18 22.56
C ASN A 513 12.08 -70.14 23.45
N LEU A 514 10.77 -70.24 23.68
CA LEU A 514 10.06 -69.35 24.60
C LEU A 514 10.39 -69.69 26.06
N GLU A 515 10.39 -70.98 26.40
CA GLU A 515 10.71 -71.47 27.75
C GLU A 515 12.18 -71.19 28.13
N SER A 516 13.12 -71.39 27.21
CA SER A 516 14.55 -71.15 27.45
C SER A 516 14.91 -69.67 27.66
N ASN A 517 14.13 -68.73 27.13
CA ASN A 517 14.44 -67.29 27.19
C ASN A 517 13.49 -66.52 28.14
N TRP A 518 12.69 -67.22 28.94
CA TRP A 518 11.69 -66.61 29.83
C TRP A 518 12.32 -65.79 30.97
N ASN A 519 13.47 -66.24 31.50
CA ASN A 519 14.21 -65.51 32.54
C ASN A 519 14.89 -64.26 31.96
N ASP A 520 15.54 -64.37 30.80
CA ASP A 520 16.19 -63.25 30.11
C ASP A 520 15.17 -62.17 29.68
N PHE A 521 13.93 -62.58 29.37
CA PHE A 521 12.82 -61.65 29.16
C PHE A 521 12.47 -60.89 30.44
N LEU A 522 12.28 -61.58 31.57
CA LEU A 522 11.90 -60.95 32.84
C LEU A 522 12.98 -60.02 33.40
N ASP A 523 14.26 -60.39 33.33
CA ASP A 523 15.38 -59.55 33.81
C ASP A 523 15.57 -58.26 32.99
N ASN A 524 15.19 -58.27 31.70
CA ASN A 524 15.33 -57.10 30.83
C ASN A 524 14.06 -56.24 30.73
N PHE A 525 12.86 -56.78 30.96
CA PHE A 525 11.61 -56.01 30.83
C PHE A 525 11.21 -55.20 32.07
N ILE A 526 11.74 -55.51 33.26
CA ILE A 526 11.45 -54.78 34.50
C ILE A 526 12.75 -54.35 35.20
N ARG A 527 13.38 -53.27 34.71
CA ARG A 527 14.45 -52.58 35.43
C ARG A 527 13.89 -51.47 36.33
N ILE A 528 13.93 -51.68 37.64
CA ILE A 528 13.77 -50.62 38.63
C ILE A 528 15.13 -49.97 38.86
N GLN A 529 15.39 -48.84 38.21
CA GLN A 529 16.55 -47.99 38.53
C GLN A 529 16.17 -46.98 39.63
N PRO A 530 16.92 -46.90 40.74
CA PRO A 530 16.79 -45.77 41.66
C PRO A 530 17.30 -44.50 40.98
N VAL A 531 16.45 -43.49 40.89
CA VAL A 531 16.79 -42.18 40.33
C VAL A 531 17.42 -41.33 41.44
N GLU A 532 18.75 -41.29 41.51
CA GLU A 532 19.47 -40.47 42.50
C GLU A 532 19.73 -39.02 42.06
N ALA A 533 19.38 -38.66 40.81
CA ALA A 533 19.23 -37.27 40.36
C ALA A 533 18.25 -37.21 39.19
N ASP A 534 17.40 -36.16 39.14
CA ASP A 534 16.63 -35.85 37.93
C ASP A 534 17.62 -35.57 36.79
N PRO A 535 17.58 -36.32 35.66
CA PRO A 535 18.43 -36.02 34.53
C PRO A 535 17.98 -34.70 33.90
N GLU A 536 18.90 -33.73 33.78
CA GLU A 536 18.61 -32.46 33.13
C GLU A 536 17.96 -32.70 31.75
N PRO A 537 16.81 -32.06 31.46
CA PRO A 537 16.04 -32.37 30.27
C PRO A 537 16.81 -31.97 29.01
N LEU A 538 17.44 -32.96 28.37
CA LEU A 538 18.21 -32.79 27.14
C LEU A 538 17.40 -32.07 26.08
N LEU A 539 17.89 -30.93 25.60
CA LEU A 539 17.25 -30.15 24.53
C LEU A 539 17.07 -31.04 23.30
N ASN A 540 15.82 -31.31 22.91
CA ASN A 540 15.52 -32.07 21.70
C ASN A 540 16.01 -31.33 20.44
N LYS A 541 16.10 -32.04 19.29
CA LYS A 541 16.67 -31.47 18.06
C LYS A 541 15.96 -30.19 17.59
N SER A 542 14.64 -30.08 17.76
CA SER A 542 13.87 -28.90 17.37
C SER A 542 14.09 -27.72 18.33
N HIS A 543 14.20 -27.95 19.63
CA HIS A 543 14.53 -26.90 20.61
C HIS A 543 15.93 -26.33 20.37
N ARG A 544 16.94 -27.18 20.06
CA ARG A 544 18.28 -26.69 19.69
C ARG A 544 18.27 -25.85 18.42
N ALA A 545 17.55 -26.29 17.38
CA ALA A 545 17.37 -25.51 16.16
C ALA A 545 16.69 -24.16 16.43
N ALA A 546 15.66 -24.13 17.28
CA ALA A 546 14.95 -22.90 17.68
C ALA A 546 15.85 -21.92 18.46
N ILE A 547 16.69 -22.41 19.39
CA ILE A 547 17.62 -21.54 20.13
C ILE A 547 18.74 -21.05 19.22
N ASN A 548 19.30 -21.88 18.34
CA ASN A 548 20.28 -21.44 17.33
C ASN A 548 19.69 -20.38 16.37
N ALA A 549 18.44 -20.53 15.95
CA ALA A 549 17.72 -19.50 15.19
C ALA A 549 17.54 -18.19 15.98
N ARG A 550 17.21 -18.29 17.28
CA ARG A 550 17.11 -17.12 18.18
C ARG A 550 18.45 -16.41 18.38
N ILE A 551 19.56 -17.15 18.54
CA ILE A 551 20.92 -16.59 18.62
C ILE A 551 21.20 -15.78 17.35
N SER A 552 20.97 -16.36 16.17
CA SER A 552 21.18 -15.68 14.90
C SER A 552 20.35 -14.40 14.77
N LEU A 553 19.05 -14.46 15.11
CA LEU A 553 18.17 -13.30 15.12
C LEU A 553 18.64 -12.21 16.10
N THR A 554 19.10 -12.59 17.29
CA THR A 554 19.59 -11.63 18.29
C THR A 554 20.91 -10.98 17.86
N PHE A 555 21.78 -11.68 17.14
CA PHE A 555 22.94 -11.08 16.47
C PHE A 555 22.52 -10.07 15.41
N THR A 556 21.57 -10.40 14.52
CA THR A 556 21.06 -9.48 13.50
C THR A 556 20.43 -8.23 14.12
N LEU A 557 19.65 -8.38 15.19
CA LEU A 557 19.05 -7.25 15.92
C LEU A 557 20.10 -6.39 16.63
N ALA A 558 21.18 -6.98 17.16
CA ALA A 558 22.31 -6.22 17.70
C ALA A 558 23.08 -5.46 16.61
N GLN A 559 23.28 -6.06 15.43
CA GLN A 559 23.90 -5.40 14.27
C GLN A 559 23.05 -4.20 13.78
N ASP A 560 21.74 -4.38 13.63
CA ASP A 560 20.80 -3.31 13.26
C ASP A 560 20.79 -2.17 14.30
N ALA A 561 20.73 -2.49 15.59
CA ALA A 561 20.79 -1.50 16.66
C ALA A 561 22.12 -0.73 16.68
N ALA A 562 23.25 -1.39 16.40
CA ALA A 562 24.56 -0.73 16.25
C ALA A 562 24.58 0.24 15.05
N LEU A 563 24.12 -0.20 13.87
CA LEU A 563 24.03 0.63 12.66
C LEU A 563 23.15 1.87 12.87
N LYS A 564 22.06 1.74 13.63
CA LYS A 564 21.15 2.85 13.97
C LYS A 564 21.68 3.75 15.11
N GLY A 565 22.76 3.35 15.78
CA GLY A 565 23.30 4.09 16.95
C GLY A 565 22.44 3.96 18.22
N ASN A 566 21.53 2.99 18.26
CA ASN A 566 20.62 2.77 19.38
C ASN A 566 21.30 1.89 20.46
N ASN A 567 22.05 2.56 21.32
CA ASN A 567 22.89 1.91 22.35
C ASN A 567 22.07 1.07 23.36
N GLU A 568 20.85 1.49 23.70
CA GLU A 568 20.01 0.76 24.67
C GLU A 568 19.47 -0.56 24.10
N LEU A 569 19.00 -0.56 22.85
CA LEU A 569 18.63 -1.81 22.17
C LEU A 569 19.85 -2.69 21.90
N PHE A 570 20.98 -2.10 21.51
CA PHE A 570 22.24 -2.83 21.31
C PHE A 570 22.64 -3.60 22.58
N LYS A 571 22.75 -2.92 23.73
CA LYS A 571 23.07 -3.57 25.02
C LYS A 571 22.07 -4.66 25.36
N ARG A 572 20.77 -4.41 25.17
CA ARG A 572 19.70 -5.39 25.44
C ARG A 572 19.88 -6.68 24.61
N TYR A 573 20.27 -6.58 23.35
CA TYR A 573 20.49 -7.74 22.50
C TYR A 573 21.82 -8.44 22.80
N VAL A 574 22.92 -7.67 22.95
CA VAL A 574 24.24 -8.20 23.28
C VAL A 574 24.24 -8.94 24.63
N ASN A 575 23.54 -8.42 25.65
CA ASN A 575 23.45 -9.05 26.97
C ASN A 575 22.58 -10.32 27.00
N GLN A 576 21.73 -10.56 25.99
CA GLN A 576 20.98 -11.82 25.87
C GLN A 576 21.82 -12.94 25.25
N LEU A 577 22.77 -12.62 24.36
CA LEU A 577 23.55 -13.60 23.62
C LEU A 577 24.32 -14.58 24.53
N PRO A 578 25.03 -14.16 25.61
CA PRO A 578 25.75 -15.06 26.49
C PRO A 578 24.95 -16.25 27.03
N GLN A 579 23.73 -16.01 27.52
CA GLN A 579 22.89 -17.06 28.11
C GLN A 579 22.41 -18.05 27.04
N LEU A 580 21.98 -17.55 25.88
CA LEU A 580 21.54 -18.39 24.76
C LEU A 580 22.69 -19.24 24.19
N ILE A 581 23.87 -18.64 24.08
CA ILE A 581 25.09 -19.29 23.59
C ILE A 581 25.52 -20.42 24.53
N MET A 582 25.61 -20.17 25.84
CA MET A 582 25.97 -21.20 26.83
C MET A 582 24.95 -22.34 26.86
N LEU A 583 23.65 -22.05 26.70
CA LEU A 583 22.58 -23.05 26.70
C LEU A 583 22.69 -24.08 25.56
N VAL A 584 23.30 -23.74 24.42
CA VAL A 584 23.42 -24.64 23.26
C VAL A 584 24.84 -25.16 23.06
N LYS A 585 25.86 -24.34 23.27
CA LYS A 585 27.27 -24.70 23.04
C LYS A 585 28.00 -25.22 24.29
N GLY A 586 27.38 -25.09 25.47
CA GLY A 586 27.96 -25.47 26.75
C GLY A 586 29.11 -24.56 27.19
N ASP A 587 29.53 -24.72 28.45
CA ASP A 587 30.70 -24.04 28.99
C ASP A 587 31.99 -24.72 28.50
N ASN A 588 32.62 -24.10 27.52
CA ASN A 588 33.93 -24.50 27.00
C ASN A 588 34.74 -23.24 26.64
N ALA A 589 36.07 -23.38 26.58
CA ALA A 589 36.97 -22.24 26.41
C ALA A 589 36.69 -21.40 25.14
N ALA A 590 36.22 -22.02 24.05
CA ALA A 590 35.87 -21.32 22.82
C ALA A 590 34.54 -20.55 22.93
N THR A 591 33.54 -21.12 23.62
CA THR A 591 32.30 -20.43 23.99
C THR A 591 32.59 -19.23 24.89
N SER A 592 33.44 -19.40 25.90
CA SER A 592 33.68 -18.38 26.92
C SER A 592 34.49 -17.17 26.40
N ASP A 593 35.43 -17.35 25.47
CA ASP A 593 36.08 -16.23 24.74
C ASP A 593 35.10 -15.46 23.84
N VAL A 594 34.11 -16.12 23.21
CA VAL A 594 33.04 -15.43 22.47
C VAL A 594 32.14 -14.62 23.42
N VAL A 595 31.79 -15.19 24.57
CA VAL A 595 30.98 -14.51 25.60
C VAL A 595 31.71 -13.30 26.21
N GLU A 596 33.01 -13.40 26.47
CA GLU A 596 33.82 -12.30 27.00
C GLU A 596 33.96 -11.16 25.99
N ARG A 597 34.17 -11.48 24.70
CA ARG A 597 34.17 -10.49 23.60
C ARG A 597 32.83 -9.79 23.47
N LEU A 598 31.70 -10.51 23.57
CA LEU A 598 30.37 -9.89 23.56
C LEU A 598 30.20 -8.90 24.73
N LYS A 599 30.63 -9.25 25.95
CA LYS A 599 30.59 -8.32 27.09
C LYS A 599 31.46 -7.08 26.88
N SER A 600 32.65 -7.23 26.28
CA SER A 600 33.52 -6.09 26.00
C SER A 600 32.93 -5.09 24.97
N LEU A 601 32.04 -5.57 24.09
CA LEU A 601 31.37 -4.72 23.10
C LEU A 601 30.23 -3.87 23.69
N GLU A 602 29.75 -4.17 24.90
CA GLU A 602 28.60 -3.49 25.54
C GLU A 602 28.78 -1.96 25.66
N GLN A 603 30.02 -1.49 25.74
CA GLN A 603 30.37 -0.07 25.93
C GLN A 603 30.94 0.60 24.68
N THR A 604 31.04 -0.11 23.55
CA THR A 604 31.74 0.36 22.34
C THR A 604 30.91 1.24 21.38
N PRO A 605 29.59 1.05 21.18
CA PRO A 605 28.83 1.87 20.21
C PRO A 605 28.75 3.33 20.64
N LYS A 606 28.97 4.23 19.68
CA LYS A 606 28.68 5.65 19.85
C LYS A 606 27.17 5.84 19.92
N THR A 607 26.72 6.56 20.95
CA THR A 607 25.31 6.94 21.12
C THR A 607 25.02 8.15 20.22
N ARG A 608 23.99 8.05 19.38
CA ARG A 608 23.54 9.15 18.50
C ARG A 608 22.79 10.20 19.33
N SER A 609 23.07 11.48 19.09
CA SER A 609 22.32 12.60 19.70
C SER A 609 20.94 12.76 19.07
N THR A 610 19.99 13.37 19.80
CA THR A 610 18.66 13.72 19.26
C THR A 610 18.62 15.16 18.77
N VAL A 611 17.65 15.47 17.91
CA VAL A 611 17.27 16.84 17.52
C VAL A 611 15.79 16.98 17.82
N ASP A 612 15.45 17.74 18.86
CA ASP A 612 14.10 17.75 19.43
C ASP A 612 13.14 18.71 18.70
N SER A 613 13.67 19.64 17.90
CA SER A 613 12.89 20.63 17.12
C SER A 613 13.61 21.03 15.82
N LEU A 614 12.83 21.39 14.80
CA LEU A 614 13.32 22.03 13.57
C LEU A 614 12.88 23.50 13.58
N GLU A 615 13.83 24.41 13.75
CA GLU A 615 13.56 25.86 13.84
C GLU A 615 12.91 26.39 12.55
N SER A 616 13.28 25.83 11.40
CA SER A 616 12.72 26.14 10.09
C SER A 616 11.23 25.81 9.98
N LEU A 617 10.80 24.65 10.50
CA LEU A 617 9.40 24.21 10.48
C LEU A 617 8.53 25.08 11.41
N ASP A 618 9.04 25.38 12.61
CA ASP A 618 8.39 26.25 13.58
C ASP A 618 8.17 27.66 13.03
N PHE A 619 9.19 28.22 12.35
CA PHE A 619 9.12 29.55 11.76
C PHE A 619 8.11 29.61 10.60
N ILE A 620 8.22 28.73 9.59
CA ILE A 620 7.34 28.79 8.43
C ILE A 620 5.87 28.49 8.80
N SER A 621 5.65 27.66 9.82
CA SER A 621 4.30 27.37 10.30
C SER A 621 3.60 28.62 10.81
N ARG A 622 4.29 29.41 11.64
CA ARG A 622 3.79 30.68 12.18
C ARG A 622 3.65 31.75 11.10
N ALA A 623 4.62 31.87 10.20
CA ALA A 623 4.60 32.86 9.12
C ALA A 623 3.38 32.68 8.19
N ILE A 624 3.03 31.43 7.85
CA ILE A 624 1.84 31.11 7.05
C ILE A 624 0.54 31.34 7.85
N GLU A 625 0.53 31.02 9.15
CA GLU A 625 -0.66 31.20 10.01
C GLU A 625 -0.95 32.67 10.37
N GLN A 626 0.07 33.55 10.35
CA GLN A 626 -0.07 34.97 10.66
C GLN A 626 -0.42 35.84 9.44
N GLY A 627 -0.36 35.29 8.23
CA GLY A 627 -0.63 36.05 6.99
C GLY A 627 0.53 36.94 6.53
N ASP A 628 1.64 36.99 7.27
CA ASP A 628 2.88 37.72 6.92
C ASP A 628 3.61 37.14 5.69
N ALA A 629 3.11 36.04 5.11
CA ALA A 629 3.60 35.40 3.89
C ALA A 629 2.92 35.93 2.59
N LEU A 630 2.47 37.20 2.61
CA LEU A 630 1.80 37.92 1.51
C LEU A 630 2.40 39.31 1.31
#